data_AF-A0A6A4GDS4-F1
#
_entry.id   AF-A0A6A4GDS4-F1
#
_cell.length_a   1.000
_cell.length_b   1.000
_cell.length_c   1.000
_cell.angle_alpha   90.00
_cell.angle_beta   90.00
_cell.angle_gamma   90.00
#
_symmetry.space_group_name_H-M   'P 1'
#
loop_
_entity.id
_entity.type
_entity.pdbx_description
1 polymer ?
#
loop_
_entity_poly.entity_id
_entity_poly.type
_entity_poly.pdbx_seq_one_letter_code
_entity_poly.pdbx_strand_id
1 'polypeptide(L)'
;PSQVSASQLQLVFSQRLNPLPEPPPHFDESVRSLNKSLSRAIPLRTTDASTERFFSREISELDVALAKKHVRRRHSKGARGVDAVSYEQIMTIPNTVLAALFNRCLLIGLESCLLKMLTLIIDKRVREWAEAVTFLPDSQNGFREKYRTHNNSFILRSSIDEARANGKPLYVAFIDLKNAFPSTDLPTLWLKLWRAGISGPLFD
;
A
#
# COMPACT_ATOMS: atom_id res chain seq x y z
N PRO A 1 4.66 5.58 29.73
CA PRO A 1 3.86 5.30 28.50
C PRO A 1 2.81 4.23 28.79
N SER A 2 1.52 4.56 28.68
CA SER A 2 0.43 3.59 28.81
C SER A 2 0.58 2.53 27.72
N GLN A 3 0.80 1.27 28.10
CA GLN A 3 0.83 0.15 27.16
C GLN A 3 -0.56 0.01 26.55
N VAL A 4 -0.70 0.35 25.28
CA VAL A 4 -1.92 0.05 24.51
C VAL A 4 -1.79 -1.39 24.03
N SER A 5 -2.76 -2.24 24.36
CA SER A 5 -2.77 -3.63 23.93
C SER A 5 -3.11 -3.75 22.44
N ALA A 6 -2.68 -4.84 21.79
CA ALA A 6 -3.06 -5.13 20.40
C ALA A 6 -4.59 -5.19 20.22
N SER A 7 -5.32 -5.67 21.22
CA SER A 7 -6.79 -5.68 21.24
C SER A 7 -7.41 -4.28 21.29
N GLN A 8 -6.81 -3.34 22.03
CA GLN A 8 -7.25 -1.94 22.05
C GLN A 8 -7.00 -1.25 20.71
N LEU A 9 -5.84 -1.52 20.08
CA LEU A 9 -5.56 -1.04 18.73
C LEU A 9 -6.54 -1.64 17.72
N GLN A 10 -6.82 -2.94 17.78
CA GLN A 10 -7.75 -3.61 16.87
C GLN A 10 -9.15 -2.96 16.91
N LEU A 11 -9.65 -2.57 18.08
CA LEU A 11 -10.94 -1.90 18.22
C LEU A 11 -10.94 -0.54 17.49
N VAL A 12 -9.91 0.29 17.74
CA VAL A 12 -9.75 1.61 17.11
C VAL A 12 -9.60 1.47 15.59
N PHE A 13 -8.80 0.51 15.13
CA PHE A 13 -8.59 0.27 13.71
C PHE A 13 -9.83 -0.28 13.02
N SER A 14 -10.56 -1.20 13.64
CA SER A 14 -11.78 -1.76 13.06
C SER A 14 -12.84 -0.69 12.84
N GLN A 15 -12.93 0.30 13.74
CA GLN A 15 -13.80 1.47 13.57
C GLN A 15 -13.34 2.38 12.43
N ARG A 16 -12.02 2.60 12.28
CA ARG A 16 -11.46 3.43 11.19
C ARG A 16 -11.47 2.77 9.83
N LEU A 17 -11.43 1.43 9.80
CA LEU A 17 -11.53 0.65 8.56
C LEU A 17 -12.90 0.79 7.91
N ASN A 18 -13.92 1.28 8.64
CA ASN A 18 -15.28 1.54 8.16
C ASN A 18 -15.82 0.48 7.19
N PRO A 19 -15.67 -0.83 7.52
CA PRO A 19 -16.02 -1.89 6.58
C PRO A 19 -17.49 -1.76 6.20
N LEU A 20 -17.81 -1.99 4.92
CA LEU A 20 -19.21 -2.05 4.52
C LEU A 20 -19.90 -3.15 5.35
N PRO A 21 -20.99 -2.84 6.08
CA PRO A 21 -21.63 -3.81 6.98
C PRO A 21 -22.16 -5.02 6.22
N GLU A 22 -22.58 -4.83 4.96
CA GLU A 22 -22.95 -5.89 4.04
C GLU A 22 -22.39 -5.61 2.63
N PRO A 23 -21.95 -6.66 1.90
CA PRO A 23 -21.58 -6.52 0.50
C PRO A 23 -22.80 -6.08 -0.34
N PRO A 24 -22.60 -5.32 -1.43
CA PRO A 24 -23.71 -4.93 -2.30
C PRO A 24 -24.46 -6.15 -2.88
N PRO A 25 -25.76 -6.04 -3.23
CA PRO A 25 -26.54 -7.17 -3.76
C PRO A 25 -25.98 -7.79 -5.04
N HIS A 26 -25.21 -7.01 -5.82
CA HIS A 26 -24.57 -7.42 -7.06
C HIS A 26 -23.14 -7.93 -6.86
N PHE A 27 -22.68 -8.07 -5.61
CA PHE A 27 -21.37 -8.64 -5.33
C PHE A 27 -21.41 -10.15 -5.53
N ASP A 28 -20.43 -10.69 -6.25
CA ASP A 28 -20.34 -12.13 -6.49
C ASP A 28 -19.85 -12.85 -5.23
N GLU A 29 -20.80 -13.31 -4.41
CA GLU A 29 -20.53 -14.00 -3.16
C GLU A 29 -19.87 -15.37 -3.39
N SER A 30 -20.10 -16.01 -4.55
CA SER A 30 -19.46 -17.28 -4.90
C SER A 30 -17.96 -17.09 -5.09
N VAL A 31 -17.57 -16.07 -5.86
CA VAL A 31 -16.16 -15.69 -6.06
C VAL A 31 -15.53 -15.25 -4.74
N ARG A 32 -16.24 -14.47 -3.93
CA ARG A 32 -15.77 -14.02 -2.62
C ARG A 32 -15.46 -15.20 -1.69
N SER A 33 -16.40 -16.15 -1.58
CA SER A 33 -16.25 -17.34 -0.75
C SER A 33 -15.09 -18.22 -1.22
N LEU A 34 -14.92 -18.38 -2.54
CA LEU A 34 -13.80 -19.07 -3.13
C LEU A 34 -12.47 -18.37 -2.80
N ASN A 35 -12.38 -17.06 -3.00
CA ASN A 35 -11.17 -16.28 -2.70
C ASN A 35 -10.78 -16.38 -1.23
N LYS A 36 -11.77 -16.34 -0.32
CA LYS A 36 -11.56 -16.51 1.12
C LYS A 36 -11.03 -17.91 1.47
N SER A 37 -11.49 -18.94 0.78
CA SER A 37 -11.01 -20.31 0.97
C SER A 37 -9.58 -20.46 0.45
N LEU A 38 -9.29 -19.91 -0.72
CA LEU A 38 -7.96 -19.94 -1.33
C LEU A 38 -6.95 -19.09 -0.57
N SER A 39 -7.34 -17.93 -0.03
CA SER A 39 -6.44 -17.09 0.76
C SER A 39 -5.99 -17.78 2.05
N ARG A 40 -6.82 -18.65 2.64
CA ARG A 40 -6.47 -19.47 3.80
C ARG A 40 -5.49 -20.61 3.47
N ALA A 41 -5.40 -20.99 2.19
CA ALA A 41 -4.46 -21.99 1.71
C ALA A 41 -3.08 -21.39 1.41
N ILE A 42 -2.90 -20.06 1.48
CA ILE A 42 -1.60 -19.42 1.39
C ILE A 42 -0.74 -19.88 2.59
N PRO A 43 0.49 -20.36 2.38
CA PRO A 43 1.37 -20.75 3.48
C PRO A 43 1.60 -19.61 4.48
N LEU A 44 1.66 -19.92 5.78
CA LEU A 44 1.96 -18.94 6.84
C LEU A 44 3.36 -18.33 6.70
N ARG A 45 4.28 -19.07 6.05
CA ARG A 45 5.62 -18.60 5.70
C ARG A 45 5.84 -18.85 4.23
N THR A 46 5.99 -17.77 3.48
CA THR A 46 6.22 -17.81 2.05
C THR A 46 7.69 -17.49 1.74
N THR A 47 8.18 -17.99 0.61
CA THR A 47 9.55 -17.71 0.15
C THR A 47 9.50 -16.63 -0.91
N ASP A 48 10.26 -15.56 -0.72
CA ASP A 48 10.45 -14.52 -1.74
C ASP A 48 11.19 -15.11 -2.94
N ALA A 49 10.48 -15.21 -4.06
CA ALA A 49 11.02 -15.75 -5.31
C ALA A 49 11.69 -14.68 -6.18
N SER A 50 11.66 -13.40 -5.78
CA SER A 50 12.27 -12.32 -6.55
C SER A 50 13.81 -12.35 -6.47
N THR A 51 14.46 -12.15 -7.61
CA THR A 51 15.94 -12.13 -7.70
C THR A 51 16.54 -11.03 -6.82
N GLU A 52 15.88 -9.88 -6.78
CA GLU A 52 16.27 -8.67 -6.06
C GLU A 52 15.88 -8.69 -4.58
N ARG A 53 15.20 -9.75 -4.14
CA ARG A 53 14.75 -9.97 -2.75
C ARG A 53 13.91 -8.82 -2.22
N PHE A 54 12.96 -8.33 -3.02
CA PHE A 54 12.14 -7.14 -2.69
C PHE A 54 11.41 -7.28 -1.35
N PHE A 55 11.04 -8.51 -0.98
CA PHE A 55 10.18 -8.80 0.17
C PHE A 55 10.89 -9.55 1.31
N SER A 56 12.12 -9.99 1.08
CA SER A 56 12.93 -10.76 2.04
C SER A 56 14.22 -10.08 2.49
N ARG A 57 14.74 -9.08 1.76
CA ARG A 57 15.99 -8.40 2.18
C ARG A 57 15.78 -7.59 3.45
N GLU A 58 16.79 -7.53 4.31
CA GLU A 58 16.71 -6.72 5.53
C GLU A 58 16.60 -5.23 5.21
N ILE A 59 15.97 -4.47 6.10
CA ILE A 59 15.94 -3.00 6.06
C ILE A 59 17.34 -2.49 6.42
N SER A 60 17.96 -1.80 5.47
CA SER A 60 19.31 -1.25 5.62
C SER A 60 19.31 0.16 6.22
N GLU A 61 20.46 0.65 6.67
CA GLU A 61 20.62 2.05 7.07
C GLU A 61 20.33 3.03 5.93
N LEU A 62 20.62 2.61 4.69
CA LEU A 62 20.34 3.40 3.49
C LEU A 62 18.83 3.55 3.29
N ASP A 63 18.05 2.47 3.49
CA ASP A 63 16.58 2.54 3.43
C ASP A 63 16.04 3.56 4.43
N VAL A 64 16.56 3.56 5.66
CA VAL A 64 16.19 4.52 6.70
C VAL A 64 16.61 5.95 6.31
N ALA A 65 17.81 6.14 5.77
CA ALA A 65 18.29 7.45 5.34
C ALA A 65 17.40 8.04 4.23
N LEU A 66 16.99 7.21 3.27
CA LEU A 66 16.07 7.60 2.20
C LEU A 66 14.67 7.92 2.74
N ALA A 67 14.15 7.12 3.66
CA ALA A 67 12.87 7.39 4.33
C ALA A 67 12.90 8.73 5.09
N LYS A 68 13.97 9.00 5.86
CA LYS A 68 14.16 10.28 6.54
C LYS A 68 14.21 11.46 5.57
N LYS A 69 14.95 11.32 4.46
CA LYS A 69 15.01 12.34 3.40
C LYS A 69 13.62 12.62 2.82
N HIS A 70 12.82 11.57 2.59
CA HIS A 70 11.44 11.71 2.12
C HIS A 70 10.57 12.49 3.11
N VAL A 71 10.60 12.10 4.38
CA VAL A 71 9.82 12.75 5.45
C VAL A 71 10.20 14.22 5.61
N ARG A 72 11.50 14.57 5.57
CA ARG A 72 11.95 15.97 5.64
C ARG A 72 11.38 16.83 4.51
N ARG A 73 11.29 16.28 3.30
CA ARG A 73 10.80 17.01 2.12
C ARG A 73 9.29 17.25 2.15
N ARG A 74 8.50 16.34 2.73
CA ARG A 74 7.03 16.35 2.59
C ARG A 74 6.24 16.50 3.90
N HIS A 75 6.82 16.17 5.05
CA HIS A 75 6.07 15.92 6.29
C HIS A 75 6.81 16.34 7.57
N SER A 76 7.61 17.41 7.54
CA SER A 76 8.30 17.91 8.74
C SER A 76 7.34 18.30 9.90
N LYS A 77 6.06 18.57 9.61
CA LYS A 77 5.02 18.95 10.59
C LYS A 77 3.82 18.00 10.65
N GLY A 78 4.00 16.72 10.33
CA GLY A 78 2.90 15.74 10.36
C GLY A 78 2.32 15.51 11.76
N ALA A 79 1.00 15.28 11.85
CA ALA A 79 0.32 14.98 13.10
C ALA A 79 0.90 13.73 13.79
N ARG A 80 1.05 13.83 15.13
CA ARG A 80 1.59 12.77 16.00
C ARG A 80 0.60 11.62 16.13
N GLY A 81 1.13 10.41 16.29
CA GLY A 81 0.33 9.22 16.63
C GLY A 81 -0.10 9.20 18.09
N VAL A 82 -0.76 8.12 18.52
CA VAL A 82 -1.20 7.92 19.92
C VAL A 82 -0.03 7.87 20.89
N ASP A 83 1.15 7.48 20.40
CA ASP A 83 2.40 7.44 21.17
C ASP A 83 3.08 8.80 21.34
N ALA A 84 2.51 9.87 20.77
CA ALA A 84 3.01 11.23 20.79
C ALA A 84 4.45 11.42 20.23
N VAL A 85 5.01 10.42 19.55
CA VAL A 85 6.33 10.50 18.93
C VAL A 85 6.27 11.40 17.70
N SER A 86 7.11 12.44 17.66
CA SER A 86 7.20 13.36 16.52
C SER A 86 8.22 12.89 15.48
N TYR A 87 8.11 13.39 14.25
CA TYR A 87 9.15 13.18 13.26
C TYR A 87 10.48 13.80 13.68
N GLU A 88 10.49 14.90 14.44
CA GLU A 88 11.73 15.49 14.95
C GLU A 88 12.48 14.52 15.86
N GLN A 89 11.78 13.86 16.78
CA GLN A 89 12.38 12.84 17.64
C GLN A 89 12.90 11.64 16.85
N ILE A 90 12.19 11.22 15.80
CA ILE A 90 12.63 10.12 14.95
C ILE A 90 13.88 10.50 14.13
N MET A 91 13.99 11.76 13.72
CA MET A 91 15.13 12.22 12.92
C MET A 91 16.44 12.17 13.70
N THR A 92 16.41 12.28 15.03
CA THR A 92 17.60 12.21 15.89
C THR A 92 18.07 10.78 16.17
N ILE A 93 17.21 9.78 16.03
CA ILE A 93 17.59 8.37 16.27
C ILE A 93 18.56 7.90 15.18
N PRO A 94 19.71 7.27 15.50
CA PRO A 94 20.64 6.76 14.50
C PRO A 94 19.98 5.79 13.49
N ASN A 95 20.45 5.80 12.24
CA ASN A 95 19.88 4.96 11.18
C ASN A 95 20.07 3.46 11.48
N THR A 96 21.22 3.08 12.03
CA THR A 96 21.50 1.72 12.55
C THR A 96 20.42 1.22 13.51
N VAL A 97 20.08 2.05 14.50
CA VAL A 97 19.11 1.71 15.54
C VAL A 97 17.71 1.56 14.94
N LEU A 98 17.31 2.47 14.04
CA LEU A 98 16.02 2.38 13.36
C LEU A 98 15.95 1.16 12.41
N ALA A 99 17.03 0.84 11.69
CA ALA A 99 17.09 -0.33 10.83
C ALA A 99 16.93 -1.62 11.66
N ALA A 100 17.67 -1.74 12.77
CA ALA A 100 17.54 -2.87 13.68
C ALA A 100 16.13 -2.96 14.29
N LEU A 101 15.54 -1.83 14.68
CA LEU A 101 14.17 -1.77 15.18
C LEU A 101 13.17 -2.25 14.13
N PHE A 102 13.24 -1.71 12.91
CA PHE A 102 12.29 -2.05 11.84
C PHE A 102 12.35 -3.51 11.43
N ASN A 103 13.54 -4.12 11.37
CA ASN A 103 13.67 -5.55 11.11
C ASN A 103 13.05 -6.43 12.22
N ARG A 104 12.97 -5.93 13.47
CA ARG A 104 12.28 -6.64 14.57
C ARG A 104 10.77 -6.36 14.59
N CYS A 105 10.36 -5.16 14.17
CA CYS A 105 8.98 -4.68 14.28
C CYS A 105 8.07 -5.03 13.10
N LEU A 106 8.55 -5.71 12.04
CA LEU A 106 7.68 -6.27 10.99
C LEU A 106 6.56 -7.18 11.56
N LEU A 107 6.64 -7.58 12.84
CA LEU A 107 5.67 -8.40 13.56
C LEU A 107 4.72 -7.64 14.49
N ILE A 108 4.81 -6.31 14.66
CA ILE A 108 4.02 -5.58 15.69
C ILE A 108 3.42 -4.27 15.13
N GLY A 109 2.10 -4.12 15.28
CA GLY A 109 1.36 -2.91 14.89
C GLY A 109 1.70 -1.70 15.77
N LEU A 110 2.23 -0.64 15.17
CA LEU A 110 2.60 0.60 15.85
C LEU A 110 1.70 1.75 15.37
N GLU A 111 0.90 2.39 16.22
CA GLU A 111 0.20 3.64 15.83
C GLU A 111 1.10 4.88 16.00
N SER A 112 2.16 4.96 15.21
CA SER A 112 3.19 6.00 15.38
C SER A 112 3.79 6.55 14.09
N CYS A 113 4.53 7.65 14.22
CA CYS A 113 5.39 8.13 13.14
C CYS A 113 6.48 7.11 12.75
N LEU A 114 6.82 6.15 13.62
CA LEU A 114 7.71 5.03 13.27
C LEU A 114 7.03 4.06 12.32
N LEU A 115 5.75 3.71 12.53
CA LEU A 115 5.01 2.89 11.56
C LEU A 115 4.91 3.61 10.22
N LYS A 116 4.64 4.92 10.21
CA LYS A 116 4.61 5.69 8.96
C LYS A 116 5.95 5.62 8.20
N MET A 117 7.08 5.62 8.91
CA MET A 117 8.38 5.40 8.26
C MET A 117 8.55 3.98 7.76
N LEU A 118 8.15 2.98 8.54
CA LEU A 118 8.19 1.58 8.12
C LEU A 118 7.33 1.34 6.88
N THR A 119 6.10 1.84 6.86
CA THR A 119 5.19 1.72 5.70
C THR A 119 5.71 2.46 4.48
N LEU A 120 6.45 3.57 4.64
CA LEU A 120 7.15 4.23 3.52
C LEU A 120 8.26 3.35 2.93
N ILE A 121 8.99 2.61 3.76
CA ILE A 121 10.03 1.67 3.30
C ILE A 121 9.39 0.48 2.59
N ILE A 122 8.31 -0.07 3.16
CA ILE A 122 7.52 -1.16 2.55
C ILE A 122 6.95 -0.72 1.20
N ASP A 123 6.30 0.44 1.15
CA ASP A 123 5.73 1.04 -0.07
C ASP A 123 6.81 1.22 -1.15
N LYS A 124 8.01 1.70 -0.78
CA LYS A 124 9.13 1.81 -1.72
C LYS A 124 9.50 0.45 -2.32
N ARG A 125 9.56 -0.62 -1.52
CA ARG A 125 9.90 -1.98 -1.99
C ARG A 125 8.83 -2.55 -2.91
N VAL A 126 7.55 -2.38 -2.56
CA VAL A 126 6.44 -2.81 -3.41
C VAL A 126 6.44 -2.04 -4.73
N ARG A 127 6.77 -0.74 -4.72
CA ARG A 127 6.91 0.06 -5.94
C ARG A 127 8.08 -0.38 -6.81
N GLU A 128 9.25 -0.63 -6.22
CA GLU A 128 10.41 -1.16 -6.94
C GLU A 128 10.09 -2.51 -7.60
N TRP A 129 9.42 -3.41 -6.89
CA TRP A 129 8.94 -4.68 -7.46
C TRP A 129 7.95 -4.46 -8.60
N ALA A 130 6.94 -3.61 -8.39
CA ALA A 130 5.90 -3.34 -9.39
C ALA A 130 6.48 -2.73 -10.66
N GLU A 131 7.53 -1.91 -10.55
CA GLU A 131 8.27 -1.39 -11.70
C GLU A 131 9.11 -2.47 -12.38
N ALA A 132 9.85 -3.28 -11.60
CA ALA A 132 10.73 -4.32 -12.13
C ALA A 132 10.00 -5.39 -12.95
N VAL A 133 8.77 -5.73 -12.55
CA VAL A 133 7.94 -6.72 -13.27
C VAL A 133 6.92 -6.06 -14.23
N THR A 134 6.97 -4.74 -14.41
CA THR A 134 6.02 -3.98 -15.23
C THR A 134 4.55 -4.24 -14.84
N PHE A 135 4.29 -4.38 -13.53
CA PHE A 135 3.01 -4.81 -12.99
C PHE A 135 1.87 -3.84 -13.30
N LEU A 136 2.15 -2.53 -13.25
CA LEU A 136 1.16 -1.49 -13.48
C LEU A 136 1.13 -1.11 -14.97
N PRO A 137 -0.05 -1.16 -15.63
CA PRO A 137 -0.17 -0.74 -17.02
C PRO A 137 0.07 0.78 -17.16
N ASP A 138 0.44 1.22 -18.36
CA ASP A 138 0.72 2.64 -18.65
C ASP A 138 -0.50 3.55 -18.53
N SER A 139 -1.71 2.99 -18.54
CA SER A 139 -2.96 3.70 -18.26
C SER A 139 -3.14 4.04 -16.78
N GLN A 140 -2.39 3.40 -15.86
CA GLN A 140 -2.50 3.63 -14.42
C GLN A 140 -1.58 4.77 -13.97
N ASN A 141 -2.20 5.93 -13.75
CA ASN A 141 -1.48 7.18 -13.43
C ASN A 141 -1.57 7.57 -11.95
N GLY A 142 -2.64 7.17 -11.26
CA GLY A 142 -2.88 7.54 -9.86
C GLY A 142 -1.78 7.03 -8.93
N PHE A 143 -1.29 7.89 -8.04
CA PHE A 143 -0.28 7.57 -7.02
C PHE A 143 1.04 6.97 -7.54
N ARG A 144 1.32 7.06 -8.83
CA ARG A 144 2.54 6.55 -9.47
C ARG A 144 3.58 7.66 -9.63
N GLU A 145 4.84 7.35 -9.31
CA GLU A 145 5.93 8.33 -9.44
C GLU A 145 6.11 8.73 -10.91
N LYS A 146 6.42 10.02 -11.16
CA LYS A 146 6.50 10.65 -12.50
C LYS A 146 5.17 10.78 -13.27
N TYR A 147 4.10 10.11 -12.86
CA TYR A 147 2.77 10.31 -13.45
C TYR A 147 2.02 11.47 -12.76
N ARG A 148 1.14 12.11 -13.54
CA ARG A 148 0.38 13.29 -13.12
C ARG A 148 -1.04 13.21 -13.66
N THR A 149 -1.96 13.92 -13.01
CA THR A 149 -3.38 13.97 -13.40
C THR A 149 -3.59 14.51 -14.81
N HIS A 150 -2.73 15.41 -15.29
CA HIS A 150 -2.84 15.99 -16.63
C HIS A 150 -2.63 14.96 -17.76
N ASN A 151 -1.93 13.86 -17.49
CA ASN A 151 -1.76 12.77 -18.47
C ASN A 151 -3.12 12.20 -18.87
N ASN A 152 -3.99 11.93 -17.90
CA ASN A 152 -5.33 11.38 -18.15
C ASN A 152 -6.21 12.35 -18.94
N SER A 153 -6.19 13.65 -18.58
CA SER A 153 -6.95 14.65 -19.32
C SER A 153 -6.45 14.83 -20.75
N PHE A 154 -5.14 14.73 -20.96
CA PHE A 154 -4.54 14.81 -22.29
C PHE A 154 -4.92 13.60 -23.16
N ILE A 155 -4.87 12.38 -22.60
CA ILE A 155 -5.30 11.15 -23.29
C ILE A 155 -6.77 11.28 -23.70
N LEU A 156 -7.66 11.65 -22.77
CA LEU A 156 -9.08 11.84 -23.08
C LEU A 156 -9.29 12.90 -24.17
N ARG A 157 -8.55 14.02 -24.09
CA ARG A 157 -8.65 15.08 -25.10
C ARG A 157 -8.20 14.58 -26.49
N SER A 158 -7.11 13.84 -26.54
CA SER A 158 -6.58 13.26 -27.78
C SER A 158 -7.59 12.29 -28.40
N SER A 159 -8.23 11.43 -27.58
CA SER A 159 -9.29 10.54 -28.06
C SER A 159 -10.51 11.28 -28.59
N ILE A 160 -10.90 12.41 -27.96
CA ILE A 160 -11.98 13.27 -28.45
C ILE A 160 -11.64 13.86 -29.82
N ASP A 161 -10.42 14.40 -29.97
CA ASP A 161 -9.99 15.04 -31.21
C ASP A 161 -9.87 14.00 -32.35
N GLU A 162 -9.38 12.79 -32.07
CA GLU A 162 -9.33 11.67 -33.03
C GLU A 162 -10.72 11.22 -33.47
N ALA A 163 -11.66 11.04 -32.53
CA ALA A 163 -13.02 10.64 -32.85
C ALA A 163 -13.72 11.66 -33.75
N ARG A 164 -13.53 12.96 -33.45
CA ARG A 164 -14.04 14.07 -34.27
C ARG A 164 -13.45 14.08 -35.68
N ALA A 165 -12.13 13.93 -35.80
CA ALA A 165 -11.45 13.89 -37.10
C ALA A 165 -11.97 12.75 -38.00
N ASN A 166 -12.33 11.62 -37.39
CA ASN A 166 -12.85 10.45 -38.09
C ASN A 166 -14.38 10.44 -38.25
N GLY A 167 -15.09 11.46 -37.78
CA GLY A 167 -16.56 11.51 -37.80
C GLY A 167 -17.24 10.40 -37.00
N LYS A 168 -16.56 9.85 -35.99
CA LYS A 168 -17.07 8.74 -35.15
C LYS A 168 -17.48 9.24 -33.77
N PRO A 169 -18.53 8.66 -33.16
CA PRO A 169 -18.86 8.95 -31.76
C PRO A 169 -17.80 8.35 -30.82
N LEU A 170 -17.46 9.08 -29.76
CA LEU A 170 -16.68 8.59 -28.62
C LEU A 170 -17.60 8.46 -27.40
N TYR A 171 -17.74 7.24 -26.88
CA TYR A 171 -18.47 6.98 -25.65
C TYR A 171 -17.49 6.92 -24.47
N VAL A 172 -17.79 7.64 -23.39
CA VAL A 172 -16.93 7.75 -22.20
C VAL A 172 -17.75 7.46 -20.95
N ALA A 173 -17.20 6.64 -20.05
CA ALA A 173 -17.78 6.36 -18.74
C ALA A 173 -16.87 6.91 -17.64
N PHE A 174 -17.45 7.66 -16.71
CA PHE A 174 -16.78 8.11 -15.49
C PHE A 174 -17.22 7.22 -14.34
N ILE A 175 -16.35 6.30 -13.93
CA ILE A 175 -16.62 5.34 -12.85
C ILE A 175 -15.86 5.81 -11.60
N ASP A 176 -16.58 6.00 -10.51
CA ASP A 176 -16.00 6.33 -9.20
C ASP A 176 -16.37 5.26 -8.16
N LEU A 177 -15.38 4.85 -7.36
CA LEU A 177 -15.55 3.78 -6.39
C LEU A 177 -15.93 4.36 -5.02
N LYS A 178 -17.13 4.03 -4.54
CA LYS A 178 -17.55 4.41 -3.19
C LYS A 178 -16.72 3.68 -2.13
N ASN A 179 -16.11 4.43 -1.22
CA ASN A 179 -15.37 3.93 -0.06
C ASN A 179 -14.28 2.89 -0.41
N ALA A 180 -13.53 3.08 -1.50
CA ALA A 180 -12.63 2.07 -2.07
C ALA A 180 -11.70 1.35 -1.07
N PHE A 181 -11.08 2.09 -0.13
CA PHE A 181 -10.22 1.49 0.90
C PHE A 181 -11.03 0.64 1.90
N PRO A 182 -12.03 1.21 2.61
CA PRO A 182 -12.92 0.43 3.48
C PRO A 182 -13.65 -0.77 2.84
N SER A 183 -14.00 -0.66 1.56
CA SER A 183 -14.81 -1.66 0.86
C SER A 183 -13.99 -2.79 0.21
N THR A 184 -12.66 -2.75 0.32
CA THR A 184 -11.79 -3.78 -0.26
C THR A 184 -11.89 -5.09 0.53
N ASP A 185 -12.24 -6.19 -0.14
CA ASP A 185 -12.20 -7.54 0.44
C ASP A 185 -10.75 -7.99 0.64
N LEU A 186 -10.28 -7.97 1.90
CA LEU A 186 -8.90 -8.30 2.24
C LEU A 186 -8.46 -9.70 1.80
N PRO A 187 -9.26 -10.78 2.00
CA PRO A 187 -8.89 -12.11 1.49
C PRO A 187 -8.60 -12.12 -0.02
N THR A 188 -9.45 -11.46 -0.80
CA THR A 188 -9.26 -11.32 -2.25
C THR A 188 -8.00 -10.51 -2.58
N LEU A 189 -7.74 -9.41 -1.86
CA LEU A 189 -6.53 -8.60 -2.06
C LEU A 189 -5.26 -9.42 -1.80
N TRP A 190 -5.18 -10.08 -0.65
CA TRP A 190 -4.02 -10.90 -0.27
C TRP A 190 -3.77 -12.03 -1.26
N LEU A 191 -4.84 -12.71 -1.70
CA LEU A 191 -4.74 -13.76 -2.72
C LEU A 191 -4.23 -13.21 -4.06
N LYS A 192 -4.68 -12.02 -4.48
CA LYS A 192 -4.19 -11.37 -5.71
C LYS A 192 -2.71 -11.00 -5.63
N LEU A 193 -2.27 -10.43 -4.50
CA LEU A 193 -0.87 -10.07 -4.28
C LEU A 193 0.03 -11.32 -4.28
N TRP A 194 -0.40 -12.38 -3.58
CA TRP A 194 0.34 -13.64 -3.57
C TRP A 194 0.47 -14.25 -4.96
N ARG A 195 -0.63 -14.33 -5.71
CA ARG A 195 -0.64 -14.82 -7.10
C ARG A 195 0.19 -13.96 -8.06
N ALA A 196 0.35 -12.67 -7.76
CA ALA A 196 1.23 -11.80 -8.52
C ALA A 196 2.71 -12.05 -8.24
N GLY A 197 3.05 -12.82 -7.21
CA GLY A 197 4.43 -13.15 -6.83
C GLY A 197 4.96 -12.35 -5.64
N ILE A 198 4.09 -11.65 -4.89
CA ILE A 198 4.48 -11.07 -3.61
C ILE A 198 4.51 -12.19 -2.56
N SER A 199 5.70 -12.45 -2.03
CA SER A 199 5.95 -13.48 -1.01
C SER A 199 7.20 -13.15 -0.21
N GLY A 200 7.31 -13.67 1.01
CA GLY A 200 8.42 -13.46 1.94
C GLY A 200 7.98 -12.77 3.23
N PRO A 201 8.93 -12.50 4.15
CA PRO A 201 8.65 -11.95 5.48
C PRO A 201 7.86 -10.64 5.52
N LEU A 202 7.90 -9.82 4.45
CA LEU A 202 7.11 -8.59 4.35
C LEU A 202 5.62 -8.87 4.05
N PHE A 203 5.32 -10.02 3.44
CA PHE A 203 3.98 -10.46 3.08
C PHE A 203 3.34 -11.35 4.17
N ASP A 204 4.16 -12.14 4.86
CA ASP A 204 3.76 -13.12 5.89
C ASP A 204 3.12 -12.53 7.16
#